data_AF-A0A372M431-F1
#
_entry.id   AF-A0A372M431-F1
#
_cell.length_a   1.000
_cell.length_b   1.000
_cell.length_c   1.000
_cell.angle_alpha   90.00
_cell.angle_beta   90.00
_cell.angle_gamma   90.00
#
_symmetry.space_group_name_H-M   'P 1'
#
loop_
_entity.id
_entity.type
_entity.pdbx_description
1 polymer ?
#
loop_
_entity_poly.entity_id
_entity_poly.type
_entity_poly.pdbx_seq_one_letter_code
_entity_poly.pdbx_strand_id
1 'polypeptide(L)'
;MSTQTTNPRTPARVTAVPLAGPVPCDGRLLDVPAGRYDWIRLRVSAPEEADGPRAAELDEEVWLHYGEAADPEWLRGTGSTAEGHRTARIPVPRRSELRAVRLPRRAGVTVLAADCVHSAPVTGGWQV
;
A
#
# COMPACT_ATOMS: atom_id res chain seq x y z
N MET A 1 -19.52 -9.84 34.78
CA MET A 1 -18.40 -8.96 34.37
C MET A 1 -17.49 -9.79 33.47
N SER A 2 -17.63 -9.67 32.16
CA SER A 2 -16.85 -10.47 31.20
C SER A 2 -15.52 -9.77 30.94
N THR A 3 -14.42 -10.40 31.33
CA THR A 3 -13.07 -9.96 30.98
C THR A 3 -12.83 -10.21 29.49
N GLN A 4 -12.78 -9.16 28.70
CA GLN A 4 -12.39 -9.24 27.29
C GLN A 4 -10.89 -9.53 27.25
N THR A 5 -10.51 -10.79 27.04
CA THR A 5 -9.12 -11.19 26.79
C THR A 5 -8.67 -10.58 25.46
N THR A 6 -7.93 -9.48 25.53
CA THR A 6 -7.20 -8.94 24.38
C THR A 6 -6.11 -9.95 24.02
N ASN A 7 -6.34 -10.76 22.99
CA ASN A 7 -5.26 -11.54 22.39
C ASN A 7 -4.15 -10.56 21.95
N PRO A 8 -2.88 -10.77 22.36
CA PRO A 8 -1.79 -9.94 21.88
C PRO A 8 -1.67 -10.14 20.36
N ARG A 9 -1.97 -9.09 19.58
CA ARG A 9 -1.72 -9.12 18.13
C ARG A 9 -0.22 -9.17 17.93
N THR A 10 0.28 -10.24 17.31
CA THR A 10 1.64 -10.25 16.78
C THR A 10 1.80 -9.07 15.81
N PRO A 11 2.82 -8.22 15.98
CA PRO A 11 3.01 -7.07 15.11
C PRO A 11 3.30 -7.55 13.68
N ALA A 12 2.73 -6.85 12.69
CA ALA A 12 3.02 -7.11 11.29
C ALA A 12 4.51 -6.86 11.00
N ARG A 13 5.13 -7.71 10.17
CA ARG A 13 6.50 -7.49 9.70
C ARG A 13 6.45 -6.49 8.55
N VAL A 14 7.27 -5.44 8.64
CA VAL A 14 7.35 -4.37 7.64
C VAL A 14 8.72 -4.39 6.98
N THR A 15 8.74 -4.21 5.67
CA THR A 15 9.96 -4.02 4.86
C THR A 15 9.82 -2.71 4.10
N ALA A 16 10.65 -1.72 4.43
CA ALA A 16 10.67 -0.45 3.73
C ALA A 16 11.14 -0.64 2.28
N VAL A 17 10.47 0.02 1.35
CA VAL A 17 10.92 0.13 -0.05
C VAL A 17 11.91 1.29 -0.12
N PRO A 18 13.16 1.06 -0.56
CA PRO A 18 14.15 2.13 -0.64
C PRO A 18 13.79 3.10 -1.76
N LEU A 19 13.43 4.33 -1.39
CA LEU A 19 13.19 5.42 -2.34
C LEU A 19 14.40 6.37 -2.32
N ALA A 20 14.89 6.78 -3.49
CA ALA A 20 15.93 7.81 -3.60
C ALA A 20 15.43 9.24 -3.27
N GLY A 21 14.11 9.40 -3.10
CA GLY A 21 13.42 10.65 -2.85
C GLY A 21 11.94 10.51 -3.19
N PRO A 22 11.17 11.62 -3.18
CA PRO A 22 9.78 11.62 -3.63
C PRO A 22 9.64 11.12 -5.07
N VAL A 23 8.67 10.23 -5.31
CA VAL A 23 8.47 9.55 -6.60
C VAL A 23 7.11 9.95 -7.20
N PRO A 24 7.06 10.68 -8.31
CA PRO A 24 5.78 11.08 -8.90
C PRO A 24 5.02 9.88 -9.50
N CYS A 25 3.69 9.95 -9.43
CA CYS A 25 2.79 8.99 -10.05
C CYS A 25 2.58 9.33 -11.54
N ASP A 26 3.58 9.02 -12.37
CA ASP A 26 3.56 9.26 -13.82
C ASP A 26 3.50 7.97 -14.65
N GLY A 27 3.10 6.85 -14.04
CA GLY A 27 3.04 5.54 -14.69
C GLY A 27 4.34 4.75 -14.66
N ARG A 28 5.39 5.23 -13.97
CA ARG A 28 6.66 4.53 -13.81
C ARG A 28 6.55 3.27 -12.95
N LEU A 29 7.56 2.41 -13.10
CA LEU A 29 7.74 1.23 -12.28
C LEU A 29 8.55 1.59 -11.02
N LEU A 30 8.04 1.19 -9.85
CA LEU A 30 8.71 1.27 -8.57
C LEU A 30 9.18 -0.13 -8.18
N ASP A 31 10.48 -0.35 -8.14
CA ASP A 31 11.05 -1.60 -7.62
C ASP A 31 10.75 -1.74 -6.13
N VAL A 32 10.37 -2.95 -5.72
CA VAL A 32 10.20 -3.30 -4.31
C VAL A 32 11.15 -4.43 -3.96
N PRO A 33 11.56 -4.57 -2.68
CA PRO A 33 12.28 -5.75 -2.24
C PRO A 33 11.51 -7.01 -2.63
N ALA A 34 12.19 -7.97 -3.24
CA ALA A 34 11.54 -9.20 -3.68
C ALA A 34 11.00 -9.96 -2.46
N GLY A 35 9.74 -10.35 -2.49
CA GLY A 35 9.15 -11.09 -1.39
C GLY A 35 7.65 -11.30 -1.49
N ARG A 36 7.13 -12.04 -0.50
CA ARG A 36 5.69 -12.28 -0.33
C ARG A 36 5.15 -11.30 0.70
N TYR A 37 4.10 -10.59 0.33
CA TYR A 37 3.48 -9.55 1.13
C TYR A 37 1.96 -9.71 1.05
N ASP A 38 1.23 -9.19 2.04
CA ASP A 38 -0.24 -9.17 1.98
C ASP A 38 -0.76 -7.84 1.43
N TRP A 39 0.04 -6.77 1.57
CA TRP A 39 -0.30 -5.41 1.19
C TRP A 39 0.94 -4.53 1.15
N ILE A 40 0.83 -3.44 0.39
CA ILE A 40 1.80 -2.34 0.34
C ILE A 40 1.11 -1.11 0.91
N ARG A 41 1.77 -0.44 1.84
CA ARG A 41 1.34 0.85 2.37
C ARG A 41 2.15 1.95 1.70
N LEU A 42 1.46 2.92 1.13
CA LEU A 42 2.08 4.13 0.59
C LEU A 42 1.75 5.33 1.46
N ARG A 43 2.72 6.23 1.63
CA ARG A 43 2.47 7.61 2.02
C ARG A 43 2.63 8.45 0.77
N VAL A 44 1.62 9.26 0.46
CA VAL A 44 1.62 10.11 -0.73
C VAL A 44 1.34 11.56 -0.37
N SER A 45 1.91 12.49 -1.12
CA SER A 45 1.44 13.88 -1.19
C SER A 45 0.48 13.99 -2.36
N ALA A 46 -0.65 14.67 -2.15
CA ALA A 46 -1.59 15.02 -3.20
C ALA A 46 -2.12 16.43 -2.92
N PRO A 47 -2.11 17.34 -3.91
CA PRO A 47 -2.70 18.67 -3.73
C PRO A 47 -4.20 18.56 -3.46
N GLU A 48 -4.69 19.35 -2.50
CA GLU A 48 -6.11 19.40 -2.13
C GLU A 48 -6.97 19.97 -3.26
N GLU A 49 -6.39 20.84 -4.09
CA GLU A 49 -7.07 21.60 -5.15
C GLU A 49 -7.23 20.86 -6.49
N ALA A 50 -6.78 19.61 -6.62
CA ALA A 50 -6.84 18.88 -7.89
C ALA A 50 -8.25 18.34 -8.22
N ASP A 51 -9.16 19.23 -8.59
CA ASP A 51 -10.51 18.97 -9.14
C ASP A 51 -11.50 18.22 -8.21
N GLY A 52 -12.13 18.98 -7.31
CA GLY A 52 -13.40 18.60 -6.68
C GLY A 52 -13.35 17.38 -5.75
N PRO A 53 -14.49 16.75 -5.43
CA PRO A 53 -14.54 15.63 -4.48
C PRO A 53 -13.68 14.42 -4.92
N ARG A 54 -13.33 14.33 -6.22
CA ARG A 54 -12.46 13.30 -6.79
C ARG A 54 -10.97 13.53 -6.49
N ALA A 55 -10.57 14.78 -6.20
CA ALA A 55 -9.26 15.12 -5.65
C ALA A 55 -9.01 14.43 -4.30
N ALA A 56 -10.07 14.29 -3.50
CA ALA A 56 -10.03 13.80 -2.13
C ALA A 56 -9.88 12.27 -2.05
N GLU A 57 -10.27 11.56 -3.10
CA GLU A 57 -10.21 10.09 -3.14
C GLU A 57 -9.07 9.63 -4.06
N LEU A 58 -8.16 8.83 -3.49
CA LEU A 58 -7.21 8.05 -4.27
C LEU A 58 -7.88 6.70 -4.53
N ASP A 59 -8.38 6.55 -5.74
CA ASP A 59 -8.96 5.32 -6.25
C ASP A 59 -8.38 5.08 -7.65
N GLU A 60 -7.18 4.51 -7.68
CA GLU A 60 -6.39 4.42 -8.89
C GLU A 60 -5.98 2.97 -9.16
N GLU A 61 -5.98 2.55 -10.43
CA GLU A 61 -5.42 1.26 -10.82
C GLU A 61 -3.89 1.32 -10.80
N VAL A 62 -3.27 0.32 -10.20
CA VAL A 62 -1.84 0.04 -10.21
C VAL A 62 -1.61 -1.36 -10.75
N TRP A 63 -0.39 -1.64 -11.22
CA TRP A 63 -0.05 -2.99 -11.68
C TRP A 63 1.01 -3.58 -10.77
N LEU A 64 0.73 -4.75 -10.20
CA LEU A 64 1.65 -5.51 -9.37
C LEU A 64 2.44 -6.47 -10.25
N HIS A 65 3.75 -6.28 -10.31
CA HIS A 65 4.63 -7.11 -11.12
C HIS A 65 5.29 -8.19 -10.26
N TYR A 66 4.97 -9.43 -10.62
CA TYR A 66 5.56 -10.66 -10.11
C TYR A 66 6.59 -11.19 -11.11
N GLY A 67 7.33 -12.25 -10.76
CA GLY A 67 8.37 -12.81 -11.63
C GLY A 67 7.91 -13.11 -13.07
N GLU A 68 6.71 -13.67 -13.23
CA GLU A 68 6.19 -14.15 -14.54
C GLU A 68 4.82 -13.55 -14.89
N ALA A 69 4.30 -12.61 -14.10
CA ALA A 69 2.95 -12.11 -14.26
C ALA A 69 2.83 -10.66 -13.77
N ALA A 70 1.84 -9.96 -14.29
CA ALA A 70 1.42 -8.67 -13.76
C ALA A 70 -0.10 -8.70 -13.56
N ASP A 71 -0.55 -8.35 -12.36
CA ASP A 71 -1.96 -8.34 -12.00
C ASP A 71 -2.38 -6.88 -11.68
N PRO A 72 -3.52 -6.40 -12.20
CA PRO A 72 -4.04 -5.08 -11.84
C PRO A 72 -4.61 -5.10 -10.42
N GLU A 73 -4.37 -4.03 -9.66
CA GLU A 73 -4.92 -3.84 -8.32
C GLU A 73 -5.30 -2.38 -8.06
N TRP A 74 -6.13 -2.17 -7.04
CA TRP A 74 -6.59 -0.82 -6.69
C TRP A 74 -5.78 -0.21 -5.55
N LEU A 75 -5.21 0.97 -5.81
CA LEU A 75 -4.67 1.87 -4.80
C LEU A 75 -5.83 2.62 -4.15
N ARG A 76 -6.04 2.38 -2.86
CA ARG A 76 -7.08 3.04 -2.07
C ARG A 76 -6.46 3.94 -1.01
N GLY A 77 -6.67 5.25 -1.14
CA GLY A 77 -6.28 6.24 -0.14
C GLY A 77 -7.32 6.37 0.96
N THR A 78 -6.85 6.65 2.18
CA THR A 78 -7.71 6.91 3.34
C THR A 78 -7.29 8.22 4.00
N GLY A 79 -8.19 9.20 4.02
CA GLY A 79 -8.01 10.48 4.70
C GLY A 79 -6.88 11.36 4.16
N SER A 80 -6.84 12.59 4.63
CA SER A 80 -5.75 13.55 4.41
C SER A 80 -5.32 14.18 5.72
N THR A 81 -4.03 14.53 5.81
CA THR A 81 -3.52 15.43 6.84
C THR A 81 -3.64 16.88 6.37
N ALA A 82 -3.52 17.83 7.31
CA ALA A 82 -3.46 19.26 6.98
C ALA A 82 -2.27 19.64 6.08
N GLU A 83 -1.27 18.77 5.96
CA GLU A 83 -0.09 18.94 5.10
C GLU A 83 -0.30 18.37 3.68
N GLY A 84 -1.52 17.91 3.35
CA GLY A 84 -1.82 17.27 2.06
C GLY A 84 -1.26 15.85 1.93
N HIS A 85 -0.77 15.25 3.03
CA HIS A 85 -0.29 13.88 3.04
C HIS A 85 -1.45 12.89 3.21
N ARG A 86 -1.37 11.75 2.54
CA ARG A 86 -2.35 10.67 2.63
C ARG A 86 -1.66 9.33 2.80
N THR A 87 -2.32 8.42 3.50
CA THR A 87 -1.94 7.00 3.49
C THR A 87 -2.81 6.30 2.48
N ALA A 88 -2.20 5.43 1.67
CA ALA A 88 -2.91 4.56 0.75
C ALA A 88 -2.42 3.12 0.89
N ARG A 89 -3.26 2.18 0.45
CA ARG A 89 -2.99 0.75 0.51
C ARG A 89 -3.27 0.09 -0.83
N ILE A 90 -2.44 -0.90 -1.14
CA ILE A 90 -2.61 -1.79 -2.28
C ILE A 90 -2.60 -3.22 -1.73
N PRO A 91 -3.66 -4.02 -1.91
CA PRO A 91 -3.63 -5.44 -1.56
C PRO A 91 -2.66 -6.20 -2.47
N VAL A 92 -2.02 -7.26 -1.97
CA VAL A 92 -1.16 -8.15 -2.76
C VAL A 92 -1.74 -9.56 -2.68
N PRO A 93 -2.77 -9.89 -3.48
CA PRO A 93 -3.52 -11.14 -3.30
C PRO A 93 -2.72 -12.37 -3.73
N ARG A 94 -1.85 -12.22 -4.73
CA ARG A 94 -1.05 -13.32 -5.25
C ARG A 94 0.02 -13.69 -4.24
N ARG A 95 0.18 -15.00 -4.00
CA ARG A 95 1.19 -15.52 -3.07
C ARG A 95 2.60 -15.60 -3.67
N SER A 96 2.79 -15.33 -4.97
CA SER A 96 4.11 -15.27 -5.61
C SER A 96 4.95 -14.09 -5.12
N GLU A 97 6.24 -14.11 -5.39
CA GLU A 97 7.12 -12.98 -5.06
C GLU A 97 6.77 -11.74 -5.90
N LEU A 98 6.37 -10.68 -5.21
CA LEU A 98 6.24 -9.35 -5.78
C LEU A 98 7.64 -8.76 -5.97
N ARG A 99 7.87 -8.08 -7.10
CA ARG A 99 9.16 -7.46 -7.45
C ARG A 99 9.05 -5.98 -7.76
N ALA A 100 7.91 -5.54 -8.27
CA ALA A 100 7.70 -4.12 -8.55
C ALA A 100 6.22 -3.75 -8.56
N VAL A 101 5.95 -2.45 -8.50
CA VAL A 101 4.61 -1.86 -8.64
C VAL A 101 4.68 -0.77 -9.69
N ARG A 102 3.83 -0.84 -10.71
CA ARG A 102 3.64 0.28 -11.63
C ARG A 102 2.67 1.27 -11.00
N LEU A 103 3.17 2.47 -10.72
CA LEU A 103 2.39 3.56 -10.15
C LEU A 103 1.32 4.04 -11.15
N PRO A 104 0.21 4.65 -10.68
CA PRO A 104 -0.79 5.18 -11.58
C PRO A 104 -0.25 6.40 -12.32
N ARG A 105 -0.95 6.84 -13.37
CA ARG A 105 -0.69 8.11 -14.05
C ARG A 105 -1.62 9.18 -13.49
N ARG A 106 -1.22 9.82 -12.39
CA ARG A 106 -1.99 10.88 -11.74
C ARG A 106 -1.10 12.07 -11.40
N ALA A 107 -1.26 13.14 -12.18
CA ALA A 107 -0.51 14.38 -12.00
C ALA A 107 -0.73 14.96 -10.59
N GLY A 108 0.32 15.53 -10.02
CA GLY A 108 0.30 16.11 -8.67
C GLY A 108 0.39 15.10 -7.53
N VAL A 109 0.24 13.79 -7.78
CA VAL A 109 0.42 12.78 -6.73
C VAL A 109 1.87 12.30 -6.71
N THR A 110 2.46 12.28 -5.52
CA THR A 110 3.85 11.85 -5.30
C THR A 110 3.93 10.88 -4.14
N VAL A 111 4.55 9.72 -4.35
CA VAL A 111 4.88 8.75 -3.30
C VAL A 111 6.07 9.27 -2.49
N LEU A 112 5.87 9.42 -1.18
CA LEU A 112 6.86 9.90 -0.22
C LEU A 112 7.51 8.76 0.57
N ALA A 113 6.79 7.66 0.75
CA ALA A 113 7.27 6.43 1.39
C ALA A 113 6.45 5.24 0.91
N ALA A 114 7.06 4.06 0.92
CA ALA A 114 6.40 2.81 0.60
C ALA A 114 6.92 1.69 1.52
N ASP A 115 5.99 0.90 2.06
CA ASP A 115 6.27 -0.18 2.99
C ASP A 115 5.56 -1.45 2.50
N CYS A 116 6.32 -2.52 2.27
CA CYS A 116 5.77 -3.85 2.02
C CYS A 116 5.49 -4.53 3.36
N VAL A 117 4.27 -5.02 3.57
CA VAL A 117 3.84 -5.51 4.88
C VAL A 117 3.40 -6.97 4.78
N HIS A 118 3.90 -7.76 5.73
CA HIS A 118 3.49 -9.13 6.00
C HIS A 118 2.63 -9.13 7.25
N SER A 119 1.36 -9.50 7.10
CA SER A 119 0.47 -9.71 8.24
C SER A 119 0.97 -10.91 9.02
N ALA A 120 0.91 -10.82 10.35
CA ALA A 120 1.16 -11.98 11.16
C ALA A 120 0.14 -13.07 10.79
N PRO A 121 0.54 -14.35 10.76
CA PRO A 121 -0.44 -15.43 10.67
C PRO A 121 -1.44 -15.27 11.81
N VAL A 122 -2.73 -15.38 11.49
CA VAL A 122 -3.77 -15.45 12.52
C VAL A 122 -3.55 -16.75 13.28
N THR A 123 -2.88 -16.69 14.42
CA THR A 123 -2.80 -17.80 15.39
C THR A 123 -4.13 -17.91 16.13
N GLY A 124 -5.17 -18.29 15.39
CA GLY A 124 -6.47 -18.69 15.93
C GLY A 124 -6.57 -20.20 15.84
N GLY A 125 -6.30 -20.90 16.94
CA GLY A 125 -6.65 -22.30 17.08
C GLY A 125 -8.16 -22.45 16.87
N TRP A 126 -8.56 -23.16 15.82
CA TRP A 126 -9.90 -23.69 15.72
C TRP A 126 -10.02 -24.78 16.78
N GLN A 127 -10.48 -24.43 17.97
CA GLN A 127 -11.08 -25.43 18.85
C GLN A 127 -12.50 -25.65 18.35
N VAL A 128 -12.68 -26.80 17.69
CA VAL A 128 -13.98 -27.44 17.46
C VAL A 128 -14.52 -28.01 18.77
#